data_AF-A0A6A6TLB6-F1
#
_entry.id   AF-A0A6A6TLB6-F1
#
_cell.length_a   1.000
_cell.length_b   1.000
_cell.length_c   1.000
_cell.angle_alpha   90.00
_cell.angle_beta   90.00
_cell.angle_gamma   90.00
#
_symmetry.space_group_name_H-M   'P 1'
#
loop_
_entity.id
_entity.type
_entity.pdbx_description
1 polymer ?
#
loop_
_entity_poly.entity_id
_entity_poly.type
_entity_poly.pdbx_seq_one_letter_code
_entity_poly.pdbx_strand_id
1 'polypeptide(L)'
;MAKTRRPRPPHQRDSARIQARKTGRPSDIALPKTDLQCEKDRSIARISKKWWRTPRKRDWASRGLYNHGRHADHMNSVFQSLLHQPAFVNWIRRHRECDVKTGLCGICSMRLLIEEYWDQKPLYYEAGAGTASMYNPSTASYYLNDPLADGPTTPLGELARNAHRHGAGKFPLGLHEDAEAFYRWFLPDLKECIKRMPVTDREASTFCKQYDALYKLDCAINTTCDNCHRVIGHLAVDWTSFPHGLSIWYDNTMTTLEEAIDSTLNDIFATEERRGVCAVPPKGCYKRGDLQRPQTARFEIEGAPHILLLYLRLFNTPARDTEPHRLQIPATLDLTQRQRIKDTPLRYRLSSMICHRGRSYARHFTSVVRGKEKDARIDDDKVLYMPRTDGPFPHNPGNHPYILTYIRDERDYKGERELLGLALGQQHFRDGF
;
A
#
# COMPACT_ATOMS: atom_id res chain seq x y z
N MET A 1 -37.88 6.54 70.96
CA MET A 1 -36.40 6.66 70.96
C MET A 1 -35.94 7.07 69.55
N ALA A 2 -35.80 8.37 69.30
CA ALA A 2 -35.39 8.91 68.00
C ALA A 2 -33.89 9.23 68.03
N LYS A 3 -33.10 8.62 67.13
CA LYS A 3 -31.67 8.90 66.95
C LYS A 3 -31.48 9.95 65.87
N THR A 4 -31.07 11.15 66.27
CA THR A 4 -30.64 12.25 65.42
C THR A 4 -29.36 11.90 64.65
N ARG A 5 -29.41 11.94 63.31
CA ARG A 5 -28.22 11.86 62.44
C ARG A 5 -27.61 13.26 62.26
N ARG A 6 -26.31 13.39 62.53
CA ARG A 6 -25.51 14.59 62.24
C ARG A 6 -25.19 14.68 60.73
N PRO A 7 -25.11 15.88 60.13
CA PRO A 7 -24.73 16.06 58.73
C PRO A 7 -23.22 15.86 58.53
N ARG A 8 -22.84 15.26 57.39
CA ARG A 8 -21.44 15.16 56.91
C ARG A 8 -21.00 16.47 56.25
N PRO A 9 -19.73 16.88 56.41
CA PRO A 9 -19.19 18.07 55.73
C PRO A 9 -18.89 17.77 54.24
N PRO A 10 -18.89 18.81 53.38
CA PRO A 10 -18.66 18.66 51.94
C PRO A 10 -17.19 18.33 51.63
N HIS A 11 -16.98 17.33 50.79
CA HIS A 11 -15.68 16.88 50.30
C HIS A 11 -14.99 17.94 49.42
N GLN A 12 -13.96 18.60 49.94
CA GLN A 12 -12.93 19.30 49.14
C GLN A 12 -11.97 18.27 48.49
N ARG A 13 -12.42 17.48 47.51
CA ARG A 13 -11.53 16.52 46.81
C ARG A 13 -11.59 16.52 45.28
N ASP A 14 -12.29 17.46 44.64
CA ASP A 14 -12.44 17.44 43.18
C ASP A 14 -11.60 18.47 42.39
N SER A 15 -10.94 19.42 43.05
CA SER A 15 -10.17 20.47 42.35
C SER A 15 -8.75 20.03 41.95
N ALA A 16 -8.10 19.15 42.73
CA ALA A 16 -6.73 18.71 42.47
C ALA A 16 -6.62 17.67 41.34
N ARG A 17 -7.69 16.91 41.08
CA ARG A 17 -7.70 15.87 40.04
C ARG A 17 -7.94 16.43 38.63
N ILE A 18 -8.53 17.61 38.53
CA ILE A 18 -8.79 18.31 37.26
C ILE A 18 -7.58 19.14 36.80
N GLN A 19 -6.76 19.64 37.73
CA GLN A 19 -5.53 20.39 37.38
C GLN A 19 -4.35 19.50 36.97
N ALA A 20 -4.26 18.25 37.47
CA ALA A 20 -3.22 17.30 37.07
C ALA A 20 -3.34 16.76 35.61
N ARG A 21 -4.42 17.10 34.90
CA ARG A 21 -4.60 16.78 33.47
C ARG A 21 -4.07 17.86 32.51
N LYS A 22 -3.68 19.03 33.02
CA LYS A 22 -3.22 20.17 32.19
C LYS A 22 -1.69 20.30 32.10
N THR A 23 -0.93 19.56 32.89
CA THR A 23 0.52 19.47 32.71
C THR A 23 0.82 18.34 31.73
N GLY A 24 1.03 18.69 30.46
CA GLY A 24 1.36 17.75 29.40
C GLY A 24 2.53 16.86 29.80
N ARG A 25 2.43 15.56 29.49
CA ARG A 25 3.56 14.65 29.63
C ARG A 25 4.72 15.19 28.77
N PRO A 26 5.96 15.24 29.27
CA PRO A 26 7.14 15.68 28.51
C PRO A 26 7.54 14.76 27.32
N SER A 27 6.68 13.82 26.89
CA SER A 27 7.01 12.79 25.88
C SER A 27 6.29 12.97 24.54
N ASP A 28 5.63 14.11 24.30
CA ASP A 28 4.82 14.33 23.09
C ASP A 28 5.37 15.43 22.17
N ILE A 29 6.70 15.50 22.00
CA ILE A 29 7.24 16.23 20.84
C ILE A 29 6.82 15.45 19.59
N ALA A 30 5.88 16.01 18.84
CA ALA A 30 5.54 15.50 17.52
C ALA A 30 6.72 15.82 16.60
N LEU A 31 7.31 14.79 15.99
CA LEU A 31 8.34 15.00 14.98
C LEU A 31 7.77 15.84 13.83
N PRO A 32 8.57 16.76 13.26
CA PRO A 32 8.11 17.65 12.21
C PRO A 32 7.68 16.83 10.98
N LYS A 33 6.50 17.11 10.46
CA LYS A 33 5.91 16.47 9.28
C LYS A 33 5.26 17.55 8.41
N THR A 34 5.18 17.31 7.11
CA THR A 34 4.41 18.16 6.21
C THR A 34 2.92 18.10 6.58
N ASP A 35 2.14 19.10 6.17
CA ASP A 35 0.69 19.11 6.38
C ASP A 35 0.00 17.92 5.69
N LEU A 36 0.49 17.56 4.50
CA LEU A 36 -0.03 16.43 3.72
C LEU A 36 0.26 15.08 4.39
N GLN A 37 1.46 14.91 4.96
CA GLN A 37 1.78 13.73 5.75
C GLN A 37 0.91 13.65 7.01
N CYS A 38 0.68 14.78 7.69
CA CYS A 38 -0.22 14.84 8.85
C CYS A 38 -1.66 14.46 8.48
N GLU A 39 -2.18 14.90 7.33
CA GLU A 39 -3.51 14.52 6.85
C GLU A 39 -3.62 13.01 6.57
N LYS A 40 -2.62 12.42 5.92
CA LYS A 40 -2.58 10.97 5.69
C LYS A 40 -2.55 10.18 6.99
N ASP A 41 -1.70 10.58 7.92
CA ASP A 41 -1.58 9.92 9.22
C ASP A 41 -2.90 9.97 10.00
N ARG A 42 -3.60 11.10 10.00
CA ARG A 42 -4.94 11.23 10.61
C ARG A 42 -5.98 10.32 9.96
N SER A 43 -5.94 10.17 8.63
CA SER A 43 -6.86 9.33 7.89
C SER A 43 -6.62 7.85 8.17
N ILE A 44 -5.35 7.43 8.20
CA ILE A 44 -4.93 6.05 8.47
C ILE A 44 -5.08 5.65 9.93
N ALA A 45 -4.94 6.57 10.89
CA ALA A 45 -5.17 6.29 12.30
C ALA A 45 -6.59 5.75 12.58
N ARG A 46 -7.55 6.00 11.68
CA ARG A 46 -8.93 5.51 11.76
C ARG A 46 -9.11 4.09 11.19
N ILE A 47 -8.08 3.49 10.61
CA ILE A 47 -8.11 2.15 10.01
C ILE A 47 -7.30 1.21 10.90
N SER A 48 -7.88 0.06 11.25
CA SER A 48 -7.15 -0.96 11.98
C SER A 48 -6.04 -1.55 11.11
N LYS A 49 -4.83 -1.67 11.68
CA LYS A 49 -3.67 -2.32 11.04
C LYS A 49 -3.44 -3.74 11.57
N LYS A 50 -4.28 -4.18 12.49
CA LYS A 50 -4.21 -5.54 13.04
C LYS A 50 -4.77 -6.51 12.00
N TRP A 51 -4.12 -7.66 11.87
CA TRP A 51 -4.69 -8.79 11.15
C TRP A 51 -6.10 -9.06 11.65
N TRP A 52 -7.00 -9.31 10.70
CA TRP A 52 -8.41 -9.58 10.99
C TRP A 52 -8.54 -10.80 11.91
N ARG A 53 -9.36 -10.67 12.97
CA ARG A 53 -9.67 -11.75 13.90
C ARG A 53 -10.98 -12.40 13.49
N THR A 54 -10.92 -13.61 12.96
CA THR A 54 -12.12 -14.44 12.87
C THR A 54 -12.47 -14.92 14.30
N PRO A 55 -13.75 -14.96 14.70
CA PRO A 55 -14.15 -15.43 16.03
C PRO A 55 -13.78 -16.90 16.29
N ARG A 56 -13.59 -17.68 15.22
CA ARG A 56 -13.20 -19.09 15.28
C ARG A 56 -11.67 -19.16 15.28
N LYS A 57 -11.06 -19.81 16.28
CA LYS A 57 -9.62 -20.11 16.35
C LYS A 57 -9.22 -21.10 15.24
N ARG A 58 -9.33 -20.69 13.98
CA ARG A 58 -8.89 -21.45 12.81
C ARG A 58 -7.54 -20.93 12.36
N ASP A 59 -6.69 -21.82 11.85
CA ASP A 59 -5.33 -21.50 11.42
C ASP A 59 -5.31 -20.31 10.45
N TRP A 60 -4.52 -19.27 10.76
CA TRP A 60 -4.41 -18.02 9.99
C TRP A 60 -3.45 -18.20 8.80
N ALA A 61 -3.49 -19.40 8.23
CA ALA A 61 -2.64 -19.81 7.15
C ALA A 61 -3.13 -19.16 5.85
N SER A 62 -2.21 -18.60 5.08
CA SER A 62 -2.47 -18.16 3.71
C SER A 62 -3.04 -19.31 2.88
N ARG A 63 -3.95 -19.03 1.96
CA ARG A 63 -4.62 -20.01 1.11
C ARG A 63 -4.38 -19.71 -0.36
N GLY A 64 -4.55 -20.72 -1.20
CA GLY A 64 -4.56 -20.54 -2.63
C GLY A 64 -5.90 -20.00 -3.15
N LEU A 65 -5.90 -19.52 -4.38
CA LEU A 65 -7.10 -19.15 -5.13
C LEU A 65 -7.16 -19.99 -6.41
N TYR A 66 -8.31 -20.57 -6.69
CA TYR A 66 -8.47 -21.40 -7.88
C TYR A 66 -8.34 -20.57 -9.16
N ASN A 67 -7.69 -21.13 -10.17
CA ASN A 67 -7.51 -20.49 -11.47
C ASN A 67 -8.75 -20.75 -12.37
N HIS A 68 -9.76 -19.86 -12.29
CA HIS A 68 -11.05 -19.99 -12.99
C HIS A 68 -10.95 -19.72 -14.51
N GLY A 69 -10.32 -20.63 -15.23
CA GLY A 69 -9.95 -20.48 -16.65
C GLY A 69 -8.45 -20.27 -16.74
N ARG A 70 -7.76 -20.91 -17.70
CA ARG A 70 -6.32 -21.22 -17.71
C ARG A 70 -5.31 -20.04 -17.55
N HIS A 71 -5.75 -18.83 -17.20
CA HIS A 71 -4.99 -17.58 -17.28
C HIS A 71 -5.40 -16.49 -16.25
N ALA A 72 -6.02 -16.84 -15.11
CA ALA A 72 -6.43 -15.90 -14.05
C ALA A 72 -5.37 -15.68 -12.93
N ASP A 73 -4.19 -16.23 -13.12
CA ASP A 73 -3.02 -16.15 -12.24
C ASP A 73 -2.58 -14.70 -11.94
N HIS A 74 -2.68 -13.80 -12.93
CA HIS A 74 -2.42 -12.37 -12.76
C HIS A 74 -3.39 -11.73 -11.75
N MET A 75 -4.68 -12.07 -11.78
CA MET A 75 -5.67 -11.57 -10.81
C MET A 75 -5.44 -12.20 -9.43
N ASN A 76 -5.23 -13.53 -9.41
CA ASN A 76 -4.98 -14.27 -8.18
C ASN A 76 -3.79 -13.68 -7.43
N SER A 77 -2.66 -13.45 -8.10
CA SER A 77 -1.47 -12.87 -7.47
C SER A 77 -1.71 -11.46 -6.89
N VAL A 78 -2.51 -10.63 -7.57
CA VAL A 78 -2.92 -9.30 -7.09
C VAL A 78 -3.83 -9.40 -5.87
N PHE A 79 -4.86 -10.26 -5.92
CA PHE A 79 -5.76 -10.46 -4.78
C PHE A 79 -5.01 -11.02 -3.58
N GLN A 80 -4.14 -11.99 -3.76
CA GLN A 80 -3.29 -12.53 -2.68
C GLN A 80 -2.44 -11.43 -2.05
N SER A 81 -1.85 -10.55 -2.86
CA SER A 81 -1.10 -9.40 -2.35
C SER A 81 -1.98 -8.46 -1.50
N LEU A 82 -3.19 -8.14 -1.97
CA LEU A 82 -4.15 -7.28 -1.27
C LEU A 82 -4.70 -7.90 0.02
N LEU A 83 -5.02 -9.20 0.00
CA LEU A 83 -5.58 -9.95 1.14
C LEU A 83 -4.61 -10.01 2.32
N HIS A 84 -3.30 -9.85 2.07
CA HIS A 84 -2.24 -9.81 3.08
C HIS A 84 -1.88 -8.39 3.53
N GLN A 85 -2.70 -7.38 3.20
CA GLN A 85 -2.54 -6.01 3.68
C GLN A 85 -3.62 -5.71 4.74
N PRO A 86 -3.33 -5.82 6.05
CA PRO A 86 -4.35 -5.73 7.09
C PRO A 86 -5.13 -4.41 7.08
N ALA A 87 -4.46 -3.30 6.77
CA ALA A 87 -5.12 -2.00 6.69
C ALA A 87 -6.12 -1.94 5.53
N PHE A 88 -5.77 -2.47 4.35
CA PHE A 88 -6.67 -2.59 3.21
C PHE A 88 -7.86 -3.51 3.54
N VAL A 89 -7.60 -4.70 4.09
CA VAL A 89 -8.65 -5.64 4.49
C VAL A 89 -9.64 -5.00 5.46
N ASN A 90 -9.14 -4.32 6.48
CA ASN A 90 -9.99 -3.63 7.46
C ASN A 90 -10.70 -2.40 6.86
N TRP A 91 -10.12 -1.75 5.85
CA TRP A 91 -10.76 -0.65 5.12
C TRP A 91 -11.92 -1.15 4.25
N ILE A 92 -11.72 -2.20 3.46
CA ILE A 92 -12.78 -2.84 2.66
C ILE A 92 -13.95 -3.28 3.56
N ARG A 93 -13.67 -3.89 4.71
CA ARG A 93 -14.71 -4.40 5.61
C ARG A 93 -15.54 -3.33 6.31
N ARG A 94 -15.13 -2.06 6.29
CA ARG A 94 -15.97 -0.95 6.76
C ARG A 94 -17.06 -0.59 5.79
N HIS A 95 -16.96 -1.03 4.54
CA HIS A 95 -18.02 -0.91 3.56
C HIS A 95 -19.21 -1.74 4.02
N ARG A 96 -20.36 -1.07 4.17
CA ARG A 96 -21.63 -1.71 4.45
C ARG A 96 -22.22 -2.18 3.13
N GLU A 97 -23.03 -3.24 3.19
CA GLU A 97 -23.74 -3.76 2.01
C GLU A 97 -24.43 -2.62 1.27
N CYS A 98 -24.15 -2.54 -0.02
CA CYS A 98 -24.75 -1.54 -0.88
C CYS A 98 -25.98 -2.14 -1.57
N ASP A 99 -27.09 -1.39 -1.59
CA ASP A 99 -28.30 -1.71 -2.37
C ASP A 99 -28.10 -1.44 -3.88
N VAL A 100 -26.90 -1.72 -4.40
CA VAL A 100 -26.66 -1.64 -5.83
C VAL A 100 -27.36 -2.86 -6.42
N LYS A 101 -28.62 -2.68 -6.82
CA LYS A 101 -29.57 -3.65 -7.39
C LYS A 101 -29.03 -4.53 -8.53
N THR A 102 -27.77 -4.36 -8.94
CA THR A 102 -27.11 -5.08 -10.02
C THR A 102 -26.08 -6.12 -9.57
N GLY A 103 -25.71 -6.17 -8.26
CA GLY A 103 -24.71 -7.13 -7.76
C GLY A 103 -23.26 -6.83 -8.18
N LEU A 104 -22.98 -5.59 -8.62
CA LEU A 104 -21.72 -5.25 -9.29
C LEU A 104 -20.69 -4.50 -8.42
N CYS A 105 -20.96 -4.24 -7.13
CA CYS A 105 -20.00 -3.46 -6.32
C CYS A 105 -18.70 -4.23 -6.06
N GLY A 106 -17.59 -3.77 -6.64
CA GLY A 106 -16.26 -4.37 -6.47
C GLY A 106 -15.80 -4.45 -5.02
N ILE A 107 -16.19 -3.50 -4.16
CA ILE A 107 -15.88 -3.55 -2.72
C ILE A 107 -16.68 -4.65 -2.01
N CYS A 108 -17.95 -4.86 -2.36
CA CYS A 108 -18.74 -5.96 -1.82
C CYS A 108 -18.15 -7.31 -2.23
N SER A 109 -17.78 -7.47 -3.50
CA SER A 109 -17.10 -8.68 -3.98
C SER A 109 -15.76 -8.90 -3.27
N MET A 110 -14.97 -7.84 -3.05
CA MET A 110 -13.71 -7.95 -2.30
C MET A 110 -13.95 -8.32 -0.82
N ARG A 111 -15.02 -7.80 -0.20
CA ARG A 111 -15.43 -8.18 1.16
C ARG A 111 -15.77 -9.67 1.24
N LEU A 112 -16.56 -10.18 0.30
CA LEU A 112 -16.89 -11.60 0.23
C LEU A 112 -15.64 -12.46 0.05
N LEU A 113 -14.73 -12.07 -0.86
CA LEU A 113 -13.45 -12.77 -1.04
C LEU A 113 -12.61 -12.79 0.24
N ILE A 114 -12.53 -11.65 0.95
CA ILE A 114 -11.83 -11.55 2.25
C ILE A 114 -12.43 -12.53 3.27
N GLU A 115 -13.75 -12.58 3.38
CA GLU A 115 -14.46 -13.47 4.31
C GLU A 115 -14.21 -14.93 3.94
N GLU A 116 -14.35 -15.30 2.67
CA GLU A 116 -14.10 -16.67 2.26
C GLU A 116 -12.67 -17.09 2.48
N TYR A 117 -11.72 -16.24 2.09
CA TYR A 117 -10.30 -16.49 2.22
C TYR A 117 -9.91 -16.70 3.69
N TRP A 118 -10.25 -15.77 4.58
CA TRP A 118 -9.79 -15.80 5.97
C TRP A 118 -10.69 -16.60 6.94
N ASP A 119 -11.99 -16.77 6.67
CA ASP A 119 -12.88 -17.55 7.56
C ASP A 119 -12.82 -19.08 7.33
N GLN A 120 -11.96 -19.53 6.40
CA GLN A 120 -11.88 -20.92 5.96
C GLN A 120 -13.25 -21.48 5.56
N LYS A 121 -14.06 -20.67 4.87
CA LYS A 121 -15.18 -21.22 4.10
C LYS A 121 -14.57 -21.99 2.93
N PRO A 122 -15.18 -23.10 2.50
CA PRO A 122 -14.82 -23.72 1.22
C PRO A 122 -14.79 -22.63 0.15
N LEU A 123 -13.67 -22.49 -0.56
CA LEU A 123 -13.57 -21.57 -1.71
C LEU A 123 -14.32 -22.13 -2.94
N TYR A 124 -15.08 -23.21 -2.74
CA TYR A 124 -15.91 -23.92 -3.69
C TYR A 124 -17.17 -24.41 -2.96
N TYR A 125 -18.34 -24.39 -3.62
CA TYR A 125 -19.47 -25.16 -3.12
C TYR A 125 -19.12 -26.65 -3.28
N GLU A 126 -19.07 -27.40 -2.17
CA GLU A 126 -19.24 -28.84 -2.24
C GLU A 126 -20.63 -29.09 -2.83
N ALA A 127 -20.69 -29.56 -4.08
CA ALA A 127 -21.90 -30.22 -4.56
C ALA A 127 -22.23 -31.29 -3.52
N GLY A 128 -23.44 -31.21 -2.95
CA GLY A 128 -23.81 -31.93 -1.74
C GLY A 128 -23.42 -33.42 -1.77
N ALA A 129 -23.01 -33.91 -0.60
CA ALA A 129 -22.86 -35.32 -0.32
C ALA A 129 -24.11 -36.08 -0.77
N GLY A 130 -24.02 -36.76 -1.92
CA GLY A 130 -25.16 -37.46 -2.51
C GLY A 130 -24.92 -38.00 -3.92
N THR A 131 -24.09 -37.32 -4.74
CA THR A 131 -23.63 -37.87 -6.02
C THR A 131 -22.17 -37.50 -6.23
N ALA A 132 -21.29 -38.50 -6.11
CA ALA A 132 -19.91 -38.40 -6.54
C ALA A 132 -19.86 -38.23 -8.06
N SER A 133 -20.05 -37.00 -8.54
CA SER A 133 -19.55 -36.59 -9.84
C SER A 133 -18.15 -36.03 -9.58
N MET A 134 -17.15 -36.88 -9.80
CA MET A 134 -15.77 -36.45 -9.99
C MET A 134 -15.77 -35.23 -10.91
N TYR A 135 -15.29 -34.09 -10.41
CA TYR A 135 -14.97 -32.95 -11.25
C TYR A 135 -13.84 -33.39 -12.19
N ASN A 136 -14.21 -33.90 -13.37
CA ASN A 136 -13.30 -34.42 -14.36
C ASN A 136 -12.67 -33.23 -15.10
N PRO A 137 -11.34 -33.02 -15.01
CA PRO A 137 -10.68 -31.92 -15.71
C PRO A 137 -10.81 -32.00 -17.25
N SER A 138 -11.23 -33.16 -17.81
CA SER A 138 -11.40 -33.33 -19.25
C SER A 138 -12.73 -32.82 -19.81
N THR A 139 -13.74 -32.52 -18.98
CA THR A 139 -15.01 -31.92 -19.44
C THR A 139 -15.04 -30.39 -19.34
N ALA A 140 -13.95 -29.75 -18.87
CA ALA A 140 -13.74 -28.30 -18.91
C ALA A 140 -13.69 -27.72 -20.35
N SER A 141 -13.83 -28.55 -21.37
CA SER A 141 -14.01 -28.13 -22.76
C SER A 141 -15.37 -27.44 -23.01
N TYR A 142 -16.41 -27.77 -22.23
CA TYR A 142 -17.76 -27.23 -22.47
C TYR A 142 -17.99 -25.80 -21.97
N TYR A 143 -17.14 -25.27 -21.09
CA TYR A 143 -17.20 -23.87 -20.65
C TYR A 143 -16.32 -22.92 -21.48
N LEU A 144 -15.68 -23.42 -22.54
CA LEU A 144 -14.82 -22.61 -23.41
C LEU A 144 -15.58 -21.65 -24.33
N ASN A 145 -16.90 -21.82 -24.48
CA ASN A 145 -17.69 -20.99 -25.38
C ASN A 145 -18.57 -19.95 -24.68
N ASP A 146 -18.63 -19.96 -23.35
CA ASP A 146 -19.27 -18.90 -22.57
C ASP A 146 -18.61 -18.76 -21.18
N PRO A 147 -17.65 -17.85 -21.02
CA PRO A 147 -17.05 -17.55 -19.71
C PRO A 147 -18.05 -16.95 -18.70
N LEU A 148 -19.31 -16.72 -19.09
CA LEU A 148 -20.41 -16.28 -18.24
C LEU A 148 -21.43 -17.39 -17.92
N ALA A 149 -21.32 -18.60 -18.46
CA ALA A 149 -22.31 -19.66 -18.25
C ALA A 149 -22.30 -20.23 -16.81
N ASP A 150 -23.30 -19.82 -16.02
CA ASP A 150 -24.02 -20.47 -14.91
C ASP A 150 -23.34 -21.59 -14.07
N GLY A 151 -22.02 -21.53 -13.88
CA GLY A 151 -21.33 -22.26 -12.81
C GLY A 151 -21.57 -21.60 -11.44
N PRO A 152 -21.49 -22.35 -10.31
CA PRO A 152 -21.69 -21.79 -8.98
C PRO A 152 -20.81 -20.56 -8.77
N THR A 153 -21.44 -19.45 -8.40
CA THR A 153 -20.80 -18.13 -8.30
C THR A 153 -19.87 -18.09 -7.08
N THR A 154 -18.59 -18.42 -7.27
CA THR A 154 -17.58 -18.09 -6.25
C THR A 154 -17.42 -16.57 -6.22
N PRO A 155 -17.22 -15.93 -5.06
CA PRO A 155 -16.85 -14.52 -4.96
C PRO A 155 -15.65 -14.12 -5.82
N LEU A 156 -14.70 -15.04 -6.04
CA LEU A 156 -13.61 -14.82 -7.01
C LEU A 156 -14.13 -14.73 -8.45
N GLY A 157 -15.03 -15.64 -8.85
CA GLY A 157 -15.70 -15.57 -10.15
C GLY A 157 -16.59 -14.34 -10.30
N GLU A 158 -17.27 -13.90 -9.24
CA GLU A 158 -18.02 -12.64 -9.23
C GLU A 158 -17.11 -11.42 -9.34
N LEU A 159 -15.99 -11.40 -8.63
CA LEU A 159 -15.02 -10.31 -8.70
C LEU A 159 -14.40 -10.22 -10.10
N ALA A 160 -14.06 -11.35 -10.71
CA ALA A 160 -13.55 -11.41 -12.07
C ALA A 160 -14.61 -11.01 -13.11
N ARG A 161 -15.88 -11.43 -12.94
CA ARG A 161 -17.00 -10.96 -13.77
C ARG A 161 -17.28 -9.47 -13.59
N ASN A 162 -17.20 -8.96 -12.38
CA ASN A 162 -17.34 -7.53 -12.10
C ASN A 162 -16.20 -6.75 -12.72
N ALA A 163 -14.98 -7.27 -12.69
CA ALA A 163 -13.85 -6.69 -13.40
C ALA A 163 -14.04 -6.68 -14.92
N HIS A 164 -14.56 -7.76 -15.49
CA HIS A 164 -14.92 -7.81 -16.91
C HIS A 164 -16.00 -6.78 -17.28
N ARG A 165 -17.08 -6.68 -16.49
CA ARG A 165 -18.22 -5.78 -16.74
C ARG A 165 -17.85 -4.31 -16.52
N HIS A 166 -17.15 -3.98 -15.43
CA HIS A 166 -16.74 -2.59 -15.10
C HIS A 166 -15.53 -2.12 -15.90
N GLY A 167 -14.63 -3.03 -16.25
CA GLY A 167 -13.51 -2.74 -17.12
C GLY A 167 -13.90 -2.51 -18.58
N ALA A 168 -15.19 -2.53 -18.95
CA ALA A 168 -15.64 -2.50 -20.34
C ALA A 168 -14.96 -3.58 -21.22
N GLY A 169 -14.75 -4.78 -20.64
CA GLY A 169 -14.05 -5.88 -21.30
C GLY A 169 -12.52 -5.83 -21.22
N LYS A 170 -11.90 -4.87 -20.52
CA LYS A 170 -10.43 -4.71 -20.43
C LYS A 170 -9.66 -5.90 -19.83
N PHE A 171 -10.31 -6.74 -19.03
CA PHE A 171 -9.71 -7.94 -18.44
C PHE A 171 -10.68 -9.12 -18.62
N PRO A 172 -10.73 -9.74 -19.81
CA PRO A 172 -11.60 -10.88 -20.05
C PRO A 172 -11.10 -12.12 -19.31
N LEU A 173 -12.04 -12.93 -18.83
CA LEU A 173 -11.73 -14.24 -18.26
C LEU A 173 -11.08 -15.14 -19.33
N GLY A 174 -10.02 -15.84 -18.96
CA GLY A 174 -9.35 -16.81 -19.83
C GLY A 174 -8.31 -16.25 -20.79
N LEU A 175 -7.88 -14.99 -20.66
CA LEU A 175 -6.70 -14.45 -21.36
C LEU A 175 -5.56 -14.17 -20.37
N HIS A 176 -4.32 -14.34 -20.85
CA HIS A 176 -3.13 -13.87 -20.13
C HIS A 176 -3.09 -12.35 -20.18
N GLU A 177 -3.27 -11.72 -19.03
CA GLU A 177 -3.13 -10.28 -18.88
C GLU A 177 -1.96 -9.91 -18.00
N ASP A 178 -1.61 -8.63 -17.99
CA ASP A 178 -0.54 -8.10 -17.17
C ASP A 178 -1.02 -7.80 -15.74
N ALA A 179 -0.28 -8.31 -14.74
CA ALA A 179 -0.64 -8.12 -13.33
C ALA A 179 -0.54 -6.64 -12.89
N GLU A 180 0.39 -5.84 -13.44
CA GLU A 180 0.46 -4.41 -13.14
C GLU A 180 -0.76 -3.70 -13.72
N ALA A 181 -1.10 -3.96 -14.98
CA ALA A 181 -2.28 -3.39 -15.63
C ALA A 181 -3.55 -3.68 -14.82
N PHE A 182 -3.74 -4.93 -14.38
CA PHE A 182 -4.87 -5.29 -13.53
C PHE A 182 -4.86 -4.56 -12.19
N TYR A 183 -3.72 -4.53 -11.49
CA TYR A 183 -3.59 -3.85 -10.19
C TYR A 183 -3.87 -2.34 -10.31
N ARG A 184 -3.32 -1.70 -11.34
CA ARG A 184 -3.49 -0.27 -11.62
C ARG A 184 -4.91 0.11 -12.01
N TRP A 185 -5.66 -0.80 -12.62
CA TRP A 185 -7.07 -0.61 -12.91
C TRP A 185 -7.95 -0.87 -11.68
N PHE A 186 -7.72 -1.98 -10.97
CA PHE A 186 -8.59 -2.47 -9.91
C PHE A 186 -8.65 -1.52 -8.71
N LEU A 187 -7.51 -1.00 -8.24
CA LEU A 187 -7.47 -0.09 -7.09
C LEU A 187 -8.31 1.20 -7.30
N PRO A 188 -8.13 1.97 -8.39
CA PRO A 188 -9.00 3.12 -8.64
C PRO A 188 -10.46 2.73 -8.87
N ASP A 189 -10.75 1.58 -9.47
CA ASP A 189 -12.14 1.12 -9.63
C ASP A 189 -12.84 0.92 -8.28
N LEU A 190 -12.13 0.41 -7.28
CA LEU A 190 -12.63 0.36 -5.90
C LEU A 190 -12.95 1.77 -5.38
N LYS A 191 -12.09 2.77 -5.64
CA LYS A 191 -12.33 4.18 -5.26
C LYS A 191 -13.58 4.76 -5.95
N GLU A 192 -13.78 4.45 -7.23
CA GLU A 192 -14.95 4.91 -7.99
C GLU A 192 -16.24 4.22 -7.54
N CYS A 193 -16.19 2.96 -7.11
CA CYS A 193 -17.34 2.25 -6.55
C CYS A 193 -17.96 3.01 -5.36
N ILE A 194 -17.16 3.65 -4.50
CA ILE A 194 -17.67 4.42 -3.35
C ILE A 194 -18.51 5.61 -3.79
N LYS A 195 -18.08 6.32 -4.83
CA LYS A 195 -18.80 7.50 -5.34
C LYS A 195 -20.20 7.15 -5.86
N ARG A 196 -20.44 5.87 -6.17
CA ARG A 196 -21.73 5.35 -6.64
C ARG A 196 -22.59 4.76 -5.53
N MET A 197 -22.12 4.76 -4.28
CA MET A 197 -22.87 4.20 -3.15
C MET A 197 -23.93 5.18 -2.60
N PRO A 198 -25.01 4.68 -1.98
CA PRO A 198 -25.96 5.49 -1.24
C PRO A 198 -25.40 5.87 0.15
N VAL A 199 -24.29 6.59 0.18
CA VAL A 199 -23.67 7.11 1.42
C VAL A 199 -23.70 8.63 1.43
N THR A 200 -23.55 9.24 2.60
CA THR A 200 -23.43 10.71 2.68
C THR A 200 -22.15 11.19 2.00
N ASP A 201 -22.14 12.40 1.45
CA ASP A 201 -20.93 13.02 0.86
C ASP A 201 -19.75 13.01 1.83
N ARG A 202 -20.03 13.18 3.13
CA ARG A 202 -19.04 13.12 4.20
C ARG A 202 -18.41 11.74 4.36
N GLU A 203 -19.21 10.69 4.27
CA GLU A 203 -18.73 9.31 4.33
C GLU A 203 -17.92 8.96 3.08
N ALA A 204 -18.42 9.28 1.89
CA ALA A 204 -17.70 9.12 0.64
C ALA A 204 -16.35 9.85 0.67
N SER A 205 -16.34 11.12 1.09
CA SER A 205 -15.12 11.92 1.26
C SER A 205 -14.14 11.29 2.25
N THR A 206 -14.63 10.81 3.40
CA THR A 206 -13.79 10.14 4.40
C THR A 206 -13.14 8.89 3.83
N PHE A 207 -13.90 8.08 3.08
CA PHE A 207 -13.42 6.84 2.50
C PHE A 207 -12.39 7.10 1.38
N CYS A 208 -12.62 8.13 0.54
CA CYS A 208 -11.66 8.59 -0.47
C CYS A 208 -10.35 9.09 0.16
N LYS A 209 -10.41 9.87 1.25
CA LYS A 209 -9.21 10.31 1.98
C LYS A 209 -8.44 9.12 2.58
N GLN A 210 -9.16 8.12 3.06
CA GLN A 210 -8.55 6.88 3.56
C GLN A 210 -7.86 6.09 2.45
N TYR A 211 -8.50 5.98 1.29
CA TYR A 211 -7.90 5.40 0.10
C TYR A 211 -6.60 6.12 -0.29
N ASP A 212 -6.65 7.45 -0.39
CA ASP A 212 -5.49 8.25 -0.77
C ASP A 212 -4.36 8.10 0.25
N ALA A 213 -4.69 8.05 1.54
CA ALA A 213 -3.70 7.81 2.58
C ALA A 213 -3.15 6.36 2.57
N LEU A 214 -3.90 5.39 2.03
CA LEU A 214 -3.44 4.00 1.89
C LEU A 214 -2.46 3.85 0.74
N TYR A 215 -2.72 4.45 -0.44
CA TYR A 215 -1.98 4.12 -1.67
C TYR A 215 -1.41 5.31 -2.44
N LYS A 216 -1.93 6.53 -2.25
CA LYS A 216 -1.46 7.69 -3.01
C LYS A 216 -0.08 8.08 -2.52
N LEU A 217 0.87 8.29 -3.42
CA LEU A 217 2.15 8.91 -3.11
C LEU A 217 2.11 10.36 -3.61
N ASP A 218 2.26 11.31 -2.70
CA ASP A 218 2.30 12.74 -3.05
C ASP A 218 3.73 13.24 -2.97
N CYS A 219 4.17 13.89 -4.05
CA CYS A 219 5.55 14.33 -4.23
C CYS A 219 5.59 15.75 -4.77
N ALA A 220 6.72 16.42 -4.55
CA ALA A 220 7.01 17.70 -5.15
C ALA A 220 8.43 17.72 -5.73
N ILE A 221 8.63 18.60 -6.71
CA ILE A 221 9.95 18.98 -7.19
C ILE A 221 10.30 20.30 -6.51
N ASN A 222 11.37 20.27 -5.72
CA ASN A 222 11.94 21.44 -5.09
C ASN A 222 13.16 21.91 -5.87
N THR A 223 13.14 23.16 -6.29
CA THR A 223 14.23 23.77 -7.05
C THR A 223 15.00 24.71 -6.15
N THR A 224 16.30 24.47 -6.02
CA THR A 224 17.22 25.25 -5.19
C THR A 224 18.20 26.01 -6.08
N CYS A 225 18.46 27.28 -5.73
CA CYS A 225 19.51 28.06 -6.39
C CYS A 225 20.89 27.61 -5.92
N ASP A 226 21.77 27.25 -6.84
CA ASP A 226 23.09 26.71 -6.48
C ASP A 226 24.02 27.74 -5.82
N ASN A 227 23.76 29.05 -5.98
CA ASN A 227 24.59 30.10 -5.39
C ASN A 227 24.16 30.53 -3.98
N CYS A 228 22.85 30.76 -3.75
CA CYS A 228 22.36 31.18 -2.42
C CYS A 228 21.72 30.05 -1.61
N HIS A 229 21.62 28.85 -2.19
CA HIS A 229 21.01 27.66 -1.59
C HIS A 229 19.56 27.84 -1.12
N ARG A 230 18.86 28.88 -1.59
CA ARG A 230 17.44 29.10 -1.30
C ARG A 230 16.57 28.30 -2.25
N VAL A 231 15.46 27.78 -1.72
CA VAL A 231 14.38 27.20 -2.52
C VAL A 231 13.70 28.32 -3.30
N ILE A 232 13.63 28.18 -4.61
CA ILE A 232 13.09 29.16 -5.56
C ILE A 232 11.88 28.63 -6.34
N GLY A 233 11.61 27.34 -6.25
CA GLY A 233 10.46 26.69 -6.87
C GLY A 233 10.01 25.48 -6.07
N HIS A 234 8.70 25.29 -6.02
CA HIS A 234 8.04 24.13 -5.43
C HIS A 234 6.89 23.72 -6.35
N LEU A 235 7.05 22.63 -7.10
CA LEU A 235 6.01 22.11 -7.98
C LEU A 235 5.50 20.79 -7.44
N ALA A 236 4.24 20.76 -6.97
CA ALA A 236 3.56 19.52 -6.68
C ALA A 236 3.45 18.68 -7.97
N VAL A 237 3.84 17.41 -7.90
CA VAL A 237 3.76 16.49 -9.04
C VAL A 237 2.38 15.86 -9.04
N ASP A 238 1.60 16.15 -10.07
CA ASP A 238 0.30 15.54 -10.25
C ASP A 238 0.42 14.23 -11.04
N TRP A 239 0.36 13.11 -10.32
CA TRP A 239 0.38 11.76 -10.88
C TRP A 239 -1.00 11.30 -11.38
N THR A 240 -1.84 12.18 -11.95
CA THR A 240 -3.21 11.82 -12.40
C THR A 240 -3.28 10.52 -13.21
N SER A 241 -2.27 10.23 -14.03
CA SER A 241 -2.19 9.01 -14.82
C SER A 241 -1.85 7.75 -14.00
N PHE A 242 -1.12 7.87 -12.88
CA PHE A 242 -0.65 6.74 -12.06
C PHE A 242 -0.54 7.08 -10.57
N PRO A 243 -1.64 7.40 -9.87
CA PRO A 243 -1.56 7.90 -8.49
C PRO A 243 -1.12 6.84 -7.48
N HIS A 244 -1.06 5.56 -7.86
CA HIS A 244 -0.72 4.44 -7.00
C HIS A 244 0.65 3.88 -7.39
N GLY A 245 1.62 4.03 -6.49
CA GLY A 245 2.96 3.46 -6.60
C GLY A 245 3.90 4.09 -7.64
N LEU A 246 5.15 3.64 -7.63
CA LEU A 246 6.22 4.12 -8.51
C LEU A 246 6.56 3.06 -9.56
N SER A 247 6.69 3.46 -10.82
CA SER A 247 7.29 2.60 -11.86
C SER A 247 8.79 2.72 -11.77
N ILE A 248 9.48 1.64 -11.40
CA ILE A 248 10.92 1.60 -11.21
C ILE A 248 11.58 1.03 -12.46
N TRP A 249 12.36 1.87 -13.12
CA TRP A 249 13.22 1.52 -14.24
C TRP A 249 14.56 1.09 -13.67
N TYR A 250 15.10 0.00 -14.20
CA TYR A 250 16.40 -0.51 -13.79
C TYR A 250 17.02 -1.31 -14.94
N ASP A 251 18.34 -1.48 -14.89
CA ASP A 251 19.09 -2.32 -15.81
C ASP A 251 20.12 -3.18 -15.07
N ASN A 252 20.71 -4.17 -15.74
CA ASN A 252 21.64 -5.16 -15.15
C ASN A 252 22.88 -4.57 -14.46
N THR A 253 23.17 -3.28 -14.59
CA THR A 253 24.25 -2.61 -13.84
C THR A 253 23.84 -2.30 -12.40
N MET A 254 22.55 -2.11 -12.15
CA MET A 254 22.01 -1.79 -10.84
C MET A 254 21.89 -3.06 -10.00
N THR A 255 22.35 -3.00 -8.75
CA THR A 255 22.33 -4.18 -7.86
C THR A 255 21.36 -4.04 -6.69
N THR A 256 20.94 -2.81 -6.38
CA THR A 256 20.06 -2.52 -5.23
C THR A 256 18.79 -1.80 -5.67
N LEU A 257 17.70 -2.01 -4.93
CA LEU A 257 16.43 -1.34 -5.18
C LEU A 257 16.54 0.17 -4.99
N GLU A 258 17.36 0.62 -4.03
CA GLU A 258 17.62 2.02 -3.73
C GLU A 258 18.27 2.74 -4.92
N GLU A 259 19.28 2.12 -5.53
CA GLU A 259 19.93 2.63 -6.75
C GLU A 259 18.94 2.76 -7.90
N ALA A 260 18.09 1.74 -8.10
CA ALA A 260 17.04 1.77 -9.12
C ALA A 260 15.99 2.86 -8.87
N ILE A 261 15.60 3.07 -7.61
CA ILE A 261 14.70 4.16 -7.21
C ILE A 261 15.36 5.51 -7.50
N ASP A 262 16.63 5.69 -7.12
CA ASP A 262 17.34 6.95 -7.33
C ASP A 262 17.52 7.25 -8.81
N SER A 263 17.90 6.27 -9.63
CA SER A 263 17.96 6.43 -11.09
C SER A 263 16.60 6.80 -11.65
N THR A 264 15.54 6.07 -11.30
CA THR A 264 14.18 6.35 -11.76
C THR A 264 13.73 7.76 -11.42
N LEU A 265 13.93 8.19 -10.18
CA LEU A 265 13.54 9.52 -9.73
C LEU A 265 14.39 10.59 -10.42
N ASN A 266 15.69 10.36 -10.59
CA ASN A 266 16.54 11.26 -11.34
C ASN A 266 16.08 11.35 -12.80
N ASP A 267 15.80 10.24 -13.49
CA ASP A 267 15.42 10.25 -14.91
C ASP A 267 14.08 10.94 -15.18
N ILE A 268 13.08 10.70 -14.32
CA ILE A 268 11.76 11.34 -14.46
C ILE A 268 11.89 12.87 -14.36
N PHE A 269 12.87 13.38 -13.61
CA PHE A 269 12.96 14.80 -13.27
C PHE A 269 14.23 15.50 -13.77
N ALA A 270 15.20 14.77 -14.35
CA ALA A 270 16.38 15.30 -15.02
C ALA A 270 16.05 15.91 -16.38
N THR A 271 14.82 15.72 -16.86
CA THR A 271 14.38 16.17 -18.19
C THR A 271 14.10 17.66 -18.30
N GLU A 272 14.20 18.44 -17.22
CA GLU A 272 14.18 19.90 -17.34
C GLU A 272 15.30 20.52 -16.51
N GLU A 273 16.37 20.97 -17.17
CA GLU A 273 17.11 22.15 -16.72
C GLU A 273 16.09 23.30 -16.59
N ARG A 274 15.40 23.38 -15.45
CA ARG A 274 14.50 24.49 -15.20
C ARG A 274 15.35 25.72 -14.97
N ARG A 275 15.46 26.55 -16.01
CA ARG A 275 16.07 27.87 -15.95
C ARG A 275 15.12 28.84 -15.25
N GLY A 276 14.98 28.71 -13.93
CA GLY A 276 14.25 29.69 -13.12
C GLY A 276 15.05 30.98 -12.94
N VAL A 277 14.37 32.09 -12.64
CA VAL A 277 15.05 33.30 -12.17
C VAL A 277 14.94 33.29 -10.64
N CYS A 278 16.07 33.15 -9.94
CA CYS A 278 16.07 33.43 -8.50
C CYS A 278 15.66 34.91 -8.32
N ALA A 279 14.63 35.14 -7.51
CA ALA A 279 14.04 36.47 -7.29
C ALA A 279 14.75 37.24 -6.16
N VAL A 280 15.80 36.67 -5.56
CA VAL A 280 16.56 37.34 -4.51
C VAL A 280 17.24 38.58 -5.11
N PRO A 281 17.01 39.78 -4.54
CA PRO A 281 17.57 41.02 -5.06
C PRO A 281 19.11 41.02 -5.11
N PRO A 282 19.72 41.94 -5.89
CA PRO A 282 21.12 41.85 -6.29
C PRO A 282 22.17 41.95 -5.17
N LYS A 283 21.77 42.22 -3.92
CA LYS A 283 22.72 42.49 -2.82
C LYS A 283 23.39 41.25 -2.22
N GLY A 284 23.11 40.04 -2.72
CA GLY A 284 23.81 38.85 -2.23
C GLY A 284 23.76 37.59 -3.09
N CYS A 285 23.13 37.60 -4.27
CA CYS A 285 23.06 36.40 -5.12
C CYS A 285 23.53 36.62 -6.57
N TYR A 286 23.31 37.77 -7.21
CA TYR A 286 23.88 38.08 -8.55
C TYR A 286 23.59 39.52 -8.98
N LYS A 287 24.30 40.01 -10.00
CA LYS A 287 24.09 41.33 -10.61
C LYS A 287 22.92 41.29 -11.60
N ARG A 288 22.32 42.45 -11.90
CA ARG A 288 21.26 42.60 -12.93
C ARG A 288 21.83 42.19 -14.30
N GLY A 289 21.29 41.14 -14.93
CA GLY A 289 21.69 40.71 -16.28
C GLY A 289 21.90 39.20 -16.46
N ASP A 290 22.13 38.45 -15.38
CA ASP A 290 22.37 37.01 -15.44
C ASP A 290 21.05 36.23 -15.55
N LEU A 291 20.61 35.96 -16.79
CA LEU A 291 19.31 35.34 -17.12
C LEU A 291 19.30 33.81 -17.18
N GLN A 292 20.47 33.15 -17.10
CA GLN A 292 20.57 31.68 -17.09
C GLN A 292 21.37 31.25 -15.87
N ARG A 293 20.82 30.33 -15.06
CA ARG A 293 21.43 29.92 -13.80
C ARG A 293 21.34 28.42 -13.57
N PRO A 294 22.43 27.79 -13.12
CA PRO A 294 22.38 26.41 -12.66
C PRO A 294 21.51 26.32 -11.40
N GLN A 295 20.65 25.31 -11.40
CA GLN A 295 19.68 25.03 -10.34
C GLN A 295 19.64 23.53 -10.12
N THR A 296 19.61 23.14 -8.86
CA THR A 296 19.39 21.76 -8.50
C THR A 296 17.89 21.55 -8.25
N ALA A 297 17.24 20.79 -9.13
CA ALA A 297 15.92 20.24 -8.89
C ALA A 297 16.04 18.93 -8.11
N ARG A 298 15.23 18.75 -7.06
CA ARG A 298 15.20 17.53 -6.25
C ARG A 298 13.77 17.07 -6.09
N PHE A 299 13.57 15.77 -6.27
CA PHE A 299 12.33 15.11 -5.93
C PHE A 299 12.25 14.90 -4.42
N GLU A 300 11.10 15.24 -3.84
CA GLU A 300 10.83 15.03 -2.43
C GLU A 300 9.42 14.48 -2.23
N ILE A 301 9.31 13.48 -1.34
CA ILE A 301 8.04 12.95 -0.88
C ILE A 301 7.42 13.98 0.09
N GLU A 302 6.24 14.47 -0.25
CA GLU A 302 5.45 15.37 0.59
C GLU A 302 4.46 14.60 1.46
N GLY A 303 3.91 13.50 0.96
CA GLY A 303 2.97 12.67 1.69
C GLY A 303 3.13 11.22 1.28
N ALA A 304 3.68 10.41 2.17
CA ALA A 304 3.93 9.00 1.93
C ALA A 304 2.69 8.15 2.30
N PRO A 305 2.30 7.17 1.46
CA PRO A 305 1.18 6.28 1.73
C PRO A 305 1.50 5.31 2.88
N HIS A 306 0.46 4.68 3.43
CA HIS A 306 0.68 3.55 4.34
C HIS A 306 1.16 2.29 3.60
N ILE A 307 0.72 2.10 2.36
CA ILE A 307 1.05 0.97 1.49
C ILE A 307 1.69 1.53 0.22
N LEU A 308 2.99 1.29 0.07
CA LEU A 308 3.77 1.69 -1.08
C LEU A 308 3.85 0.53 -2.08
N LEU A 309 3.47 0.81 -3.33
CA LEU A 309 3.61 -0.13 -4.44
C LEU A 309 4.79 0.30 -5.32
N LEU A 310 5.65 -0.64 -5.70
CA LEU A 310 6.73 -0.43 -6.66
C LEU A 310 6.54 -1.43 -7.81
N TYR A 311 6.43 -0.92 -9.04
CA TYR A 311 6.26 -1.70 -10.26
C TYR A 311 7.59 -1.77 -10.98
N LEU A 312 8.20 -2.95 -10.98
CA LEU A 312 9.52 -3.18 -11.53
C LEU A 312 9.40 -3.39 -13.04
N ARG A 313 9.98 -2.49 -13.83
CA ARG A 313 9.90 -2.54 -15.29
C ARG A 313 10.88 -3.57 -15.85
N LEU A 314 10.44 -4.83 -15.89
CA LEU A 314 11.23 -5.97 -16.41
C LEU A 314 11.53 -5.86 -17.91
N PHE A 315 10.64 -5.25 -18.71
CA PHE A 315 10.62 -5.37 -20.18
C PHE A 315 10.79 -4.01 -20.85
N ASN A 316 12.01 -3.51 -20.96
CA ASN A 316 12.27 -2.22 -21.64
C ASN A 316 13.33 -2.26 -22.74
N THR A 317 13.99 -3.39 -22.93
CA THR A 317 14.93 -3.55 -24.03
C THR A 317 14.66 -4.88 -24.73
N PRO A 318 14.41 -4.88 -26.07
CA PRO A 318 14.19 -6.11 -26.85
C PRO A 318 15.35 -7.14 -26.76
N ALA A 319 16.52 -6.73 -26.24
CA ALA A 319 17.75 -7.51 -26.25
C ALA A 319 18.09 -8.24 -24.94
N ARG A 320 17.30 -8.10 -23.86
CA ARG A 320 17.67 -8.65 -22.53
C ARG A 320 16.56 -9.44 -21.82
N ASP A 321 15.66 -10.06 -22.57
CA ASP A 321 14.57 -10.93 -22.06
C ASP A 321 15.06 -12.25 -21.41
N THR A 322 16.36 -12.43 -21.18
CA THR A 322 16.94 -13.73 -20.81
C THR A 322 17.87 -13.71 -19.60
N GLU A 323 18.33 -12.57 -19.12
CA GLU A 323 19.25 -12.55 -17.98
C GLU A 323 18.50 -12.28 -16.67
N PRO A 324 18.64 -13.16 -15.67
CA PRO A 324 18.06 -12.93 -14.36
C PRO A 324 18.71 -11.69 -13.74
N HIS A 325 17.93 -10.62 -13.64
CA HIS A 325 18.40 -9.43 -12.96
C HIS A 325 18.67 -9.74 -11.47
N ARG A 326 19.81 -9.29 -10.97
CA ARG A 326 20.28 -9.56 -9.59
C ARG A 326 19.82 -8.50 -8.59
N LEU A 327 18.63 -7.91 -8.81
CA LEU A 327 18.16 -6.80 -7.98
C LEU A 327 17.94 -7.32 -6.57
N GLN A 328 18.67 -6.79 -5.61
CA GLN A 328 18.46 -7.12 -4.21
C GLN A 328 17.23 -6.38 -3.70
N ILE A 329 16.22 -7.13 -3.27
CA ILE A 329 15.00 -6.59 -2.68
C ILE A 329 15.16 -6.56 -1.17
N PRO A 330 15.30 -5.39 -0.53
CA PRO A 330 15.51 -5.30 0.90
C PRO A 330 14.25 -5.66 1.69
N ALA A 331 14.43 -6.19 2.89
CA ALA A 331 13.32 -6.47 3.80
C ALA A 331 12.66 -5.18 4.34
N THR A 332 13.50 -4.14 4.47
CA THR A 332 13.17 -2.82 4.96
C THR A 332 13.70 -1.80 3.97
N LEU A 333 12.82 -0.93 3.47
CA LEU A 333 13.15 0.15 2.56
C LEU A 333 13.13 1.47 3.32
N ASP A 334 14.26 2.17 3.35
CA ASP A 334 14.38 3.48 4.00
C ASP A 334 14.30 4.60 2.95
N LEU A 335 13.22 5.38 3.01
CA LEU A 335 12.98 6.55 2.15
C LEU A 335 13.15 7.86 2.92
N THR A 336 13.76 7.84 4.11
CA THR A 336 13.88 9.01 4.99
C THR A 336 14.55 10.18 4.29
N GLN A 337 15.60 9.91 3.52
CA GLN A 337 16.36 10.93 2.79
C GLN A 337 15.64 11.48 1.54
N ARG A 338 14.57 10.82 1.10
CA ARG A 338 13.79 11.17 -0.10
C ARG A 338 12.52 11.94 0.23
N GLN A 339 12.24 12.20 1.51
CA GLN A 339 11.10 13.03 1.93
C GLN A 339 11.55 14.46 2.25
N ARG A 340 10.60 15.40 2.18
CA ARG A 340 10.86 16.82 2.42
C ARG A 340 11.42 17.13 3.82
N ILE A 341 10.88 16.46 4.85
CA ILE A 341 11.35 16.62 6.24
C ILE A 341 12.12 15.37 6.67
N LYS A 342 13.45 15.48 6.70
CA LYS A 342 14.37 14.35 6.87
C LYS A 342 14.52 13.90 8.33
N ASP A 343 14.12 14.73 9.29
CA ASP A 343 14.20 14.45 10.73
C ASP A 343 13.16 13.42 11.20
N THR A 344 12.21 13.09 10.33
CA THR A 344 11.17 12.10 10.61
C THR A 344 11.47 10.82 9.84
N PRO A 345 11.64 9.65 10.46
CA PRO A 345 11.87 8.41 9.73
C PRO A 345 10.71 8.06 8.78
N LEU A 346 11.07 7.64 7.56
CA LEU A 346 10.14 7.08 6.59
C LEU A 346 10.66 5.73 6.12
N ARG A 347 10.36 4.69 6.90
CA ARG A 347 10.74 3.30 6.62
C ARG A 347 9.54 2.46 6.26
N TYR A 348 9.74 1.50 5.38
CA TYR A 348 8.75 0.51 5.02
C TYR A 348 9.30 -0.90 5.19
N ARG A 349 8.41 -1.85 5.42
CA ARG A 349 8.72 -3.28 5.44
C ARG A 349 8.06 -3.98 4.27
N LEU A 350 8.81 -4.82 3.57
CA LEU A 350 8.30 -5.63 2.48
C LEU A 350 7.13 -6.49 2.99
N SER A 351 5.97 -6.45 2.35
CA SER A 351 4.77 -7.16 2.78
C SER A 351 4.42 -8.29 1.83
N SER A 352 4.55 -8.03 0.54
CA SER A 352 4.29 -9.01 -0.51
C SER A 352 5.07 -8.66 -1.78
N MET A 353 5.24 -9.66 -2.62
CA MET A 353 5.90 -9.58 -3.91
C MET A 353 5.11 -10.41 -4.90
N ILE A 354 4.71 -9.82 -6.02
CA ILE A 354 4.21 -10.55 -7.18
C ILE A 354 5.42 -10.83 -8.06
N CYS A 355 5.57 -12.09 -8.47
CA CYS A 355 6.65 -12.54 -9.33
C CYS A 355 6.10 -12.93 -10.69
N HIS A 356 6.85 -12.56 -11.72
CA HIS A 356 6.65 -13.02 -13.09
C HIS A 356 7.58 -14.20 -13.40
N ARG A 357 7.03 -15.28 -13.95
CA ARG A 357 7.77 -16.41 -14.50
C ARG A 357 7.50 -16.51 -15.99
N GLY A 358 8.56 -16.79 -16.76
CA GLY A 358 8.49 -17.02 -18.20
C GLY A 358 8.88 -15.77 -19.01
N ARG A 359 8.75 -15.88 -20.34
CA ARG A 359 9.01 -14.80 -21.30
C ARG A 359 7.72 -14.04 -21.59
N SER A 360 7.82 -12.90 -22.28
CA SER A 360 6.75 -11.92 -22.56
C SER A 360 5.39 -12.48 -23.04
N TYR A 361 5.32 -13.71 -23.55
CA TYR A 361 4.09 -14.36 -24.04
C TYR A 361 3.61 -15.56 -23.21
N ALA A 362 4.45 -16.13 -22.34
CA ALA A 362 4.09 -17.25 -21.45
C ALA A 362 4.25 -16.75 -20.02
N ARG A 363 3.24 -16.00 -19.56
CA ARG A 363 3.28 -15.28 -18.29
C ARG A 363 2.60 -16.13 -17.23
N HIS A 364 3.37 -16.54 -16.23
CA HIS A 364 2.83 -17.14 -15.01
C HIS A 364 3.12 -16.24 -13.81
N PHE A 365 2.09 -15.76 -13.14
CA PHE A 365 2.20 -14.89 -11.97
C PHE A 365 2.01 -15.68 -10.69
N THR A 366 2.93 -15.46 -9.76
CA THR A 366 2.86 -16.03 -8.42
C THR A 366 2.97 -14.92 -7.39
N SER A 367 2.53 -15.18 -6.17
CA SER A 367 2.68 -14.23 -5.07
C SER A 367 3.53 -14.81 -3.95
N VAL A 368 4.33 -13.96 -3.32
CA VAL A 368 5.02 -14.23 -2.07
C VAL A 368 4.52 -13.22 -1.05
N VAL A 369 4.02 -13.69 0.08
CA VAL A 369 3.29 -12.86 1.05
C VAL A 369 3.79 -13.11 2.47
N ARG A 370 3.86 -12.05 3.27
CA ARG A 370 4.01 -12.17 4.72
C ARG A 370 2.65 -12.44 5.35
N GLY A 371 2.47 -13.64 5.89
CA GLY A 371 1.28 -13.97 6.66
C GLY A 371 1.42 -13.54 8.13
N LYS A 372 0.40 -13.83 8.94
CA LYS A 372 0.47 -13.54 10.39
C LYS A 372 1.45 -14.47 11.11
N GLU A 373 1.46 -15.74 10.75
CA GLU A 373 2.24 -16.76 11.48
C GLU A 373 3.34 -17.36 10.62
N LYS A 374 3.06 -17.53 9.32
CA LYS A 374 3.97 -18.07 8.32
C LYS A 374 3.97 -17.17 7.11
N ASP A 375 5.10 -17.09 6.42
CA ASP A 375 5.13 -16.52 5.09
C ASP A 375 4.66 -17.60 4.10
N ALA A 376 4.21 -17.21 2.92
CA ALA A 376 3.73 -18.16 1.93
C ALA A 376 4.16 -17.75 0.52
N ARG A 377 4.53 -18.76 -0.28
CA ARG A 377 4.54 -18.67 -1.74
C ARG A 377 3.25 -19.29 -2.24
N ILE A 378 2.51 -18.54 -3.05
CA ILE A 378 1.20 -18.92 -3.52
C ILE A 378 1.22 -18.89 -5.05
N ASP A 379 0.90 -20.04 -5.61
CA ASP A 379 0.84 -20.33 -7.04
C ASP A 379 -0.57 -20.88 -7.31
N ASP A 380 -1.48 -19.98 -7.65
CA ASP A 380 -2.92 -20.24 -7.70
C ASP A 380 -3.43 -20.95 -6.43
N ASP A 381 -3.90 -22.19 -6.55
CA ASP A 381 -4.45 -23.01 -5.49
C ASP A 381 -3.36 -23.67 -4.62
N LYS A 382 -2.10 -23.64 -5.06
CA LYS A 382 -0.97 -24.24 -4.37
C LYS A 382 -0.30 -23.25 -3.44
N VAL A 383 -0.15 -23.66 -2.17
CA VAL A 383 0.50 -22.86 -1.14
C VAL A 383 1.70 -23.61 -0.58
N LEU A 384 2.86 -22.97 -0.64
CA LEU A 384 4.07 -23.40 0.06
C LEU A 384 4.32 -22.47 1.24
N TYR A 385 4.11 -22.98 2.45
CA TYR A 385 4.40 -22.24 3.67
C TYR A 385 5.90 -22.19 3.96
N MET A 386 6.33 -21.03 4.43
CA MET A 386 7.71 -20.76 4.84
C MET A 386 7.71 -20.25 6.29
N PRO A 387 8.80 -20.47 7.05
CA PRO A 387 8.99 -19.79 8.32
C PRO A 387 8.84 -18.28 8.13
N ARG A 388 8.10 -17.62 9.04
CA ARG A 388 7.98 -16.17 9.01
C ARG A 388 9.34 -15.56 9.34
N THR A 389 9.83 -14.67 8.47
CA THR A 389 11.07 -13.96 8.71
C THR A 389 10.89 -12.45 8.64
N ASP A 390 11.70 -11.72 9.39
CA ASP A 390 11.80 -10.26 9.27
C ASP A 390 12.71 -9.83 8.12
N GLY A 391 13.43 -10.79 7.52
CA GLY A 391 14.36 -10.62 6.41
C GLY A 391 13.71 -10.55 5.03
N PRO A 392 14.53 -10.47 3.96
CA PRO A 392 14.05 -10.44 2.59
C PRO A 392 13.36 -11.77 2.24
N PHE A 393 12.48 -11.75 1.25
CA PHE A 393 11.91 -13.01 0.77
C PHE A 393 13.01 -13.88 0.15
N PRO A 394 12.95 -15.21 0.36
CA PRO A 394 13.92 -16.10 -0.24
C PRO A 394 13.82 -16.02 -1.78
N HIS A 395 14.97 -15.89 -2.43
CA HIS A 395 15.05 -15.91 -3.89
C HIS A 395 14.46 -17.22 -4.43
N ASN A 396 13.75 -17.13 -5.55
CA ASN A 396 13.25 -18.29 -6.26
C ASN A 396 13.75 -18.22 -7.71
N PRO A 397 14.69 -19.09 -8.11
CA PRO A 397 15.20 -19.10 -9.47
C PRO A 397 14.06 -19.18 -10.50
N GLY A 398 14.11 -18.33 -11.51
CA GLY A 398 13.09 -18.25 -12.57
C GLY A 398 11.81 -17.47 -12.21
N ASN A 399 11.70 -16.94 -10.98
CA ASN A 399 10.65 -16.00 -10.59
C ASN A 399 11.27 -14.62 -10.40
N HIS A 400 10.97 -13.72 -11.33
CA HIS A 400 11.48 -12.35 -11.27
C HIS A 400 10.52 -11.48 -10.47
N PRO A 401 11.00 -10.74 -9.45
CA PRO A 401 10.18 -9.73 -8.78
C PRO A 401 9.57 -8.77 -9.79
N TYR A 402 8.26 -8.57 -9.74
CA TYR A 402 7.55 -7.74 -10.70
C TYR A 402 6.80 -6.58 -10.02
N ILE A 403 6.06 -6.88 -8.95
CA ILE A 403 5.39 -5.84 -8.15
C ILE A 403 5.77 -6.05 -6.69
N LEU A 404 6.34 -5.03 -6.06
CA LEU A 404 6.67 -5.03 -4.64
C LEU A 404 5.63 -4.24 -3.87
N THR A 405 5.18 -4.78 -2.75
CA THR A 405 4.30 -4.08 -1.81
C THR A 405 5.06 -3.91 -0.50
N TYR A 406 5.16 -2.66 -0.07
CA TYR A 406 5.82 -2.24 1.16
C TYR A 406 4.79 -1.61 2.09
N ILE A 407 4.79 -1.96 3.38
CA ILE A 407 3.92 -1.35 4.39
C ILE A 407 4.77 -0.46 5.30
N ARG A 408 4.34 0.78 5.51
CA ARG A 408 5.06 1.77 6.31
C ARG A 408 5.20 1.29 7.76
N ASP A 409 6.42 1.26 8.27
CA ASP A 409 6.68 0.92 9.67
C ASP A 409 6.43 2.14 10.55
N GLU A 410 5.49 2.00 11.49
CA GLU A 410 5.13 3.07 12.43
C GLU A 410 5.69 2.84 13.84
N ARG A 411 6.38 1.71 14.07
CA ARG A 411 6.91 1.37 15.40
C ARG A 411 8.09 2.27 15.78
N ASP A 412 8.89 2.67 14.79
CA ASP A 412 10.08 3.50 15.01
C ASP A 412 9.75 4.90 15.53
N TYR A 413 8.54 5.42 15.24
CA TYR A 413 8.05 6.66 15.84
C TYR A 413 7.93 6.58 17.36
N LYS A 414 7.67 5.40 17.93
CA LYS A 414 7.54 5.24 19.39
C LYS A 414 8.88 5.00 20.06
N GLY A 415 9.75 4.19 19.45
CA GLY A 415 11.10 3.94 19.97
C GLY A 415 12.02 5.16 19.91
N GLU A 416 11.98 5.93 18.82
CA GLU A 416 12.77 7.16 18.72
C GLU A 416 12.20 8.30 19.57
N ARG A 417 10.89 8.32 19.83
CA ARG A 417 10.28 9.20 20.86
C ARG A 417 10.82 8.94 22.25
N GLU A 418 11.06 7.67 22.60
CA GLU A 418 11.67 7.30 23.88
C GLU A 418 13.14 7.75 23.93
N LEU A 419 13.89 7.57 22.85
CA LEU A 419 15.30 8.00 22.76
C LEU A 419 15.48 9.54 22.76
N LEU A 420 14.65 10.28 22.02
CA LEU A 420 14.66 11.75 22.01
C LEU A 420 14.19 12.35 23.35
N GLY A 421 13.20 11.71 23.99
CA GLY A 421 12.78 12.07 25.35
C GLY A 421 13.90 11.89 26.38
N LEU A 422 14.74 10.87 26.21
CA LEU A 422 15.93 10.65 27.05
C LEU A 422 17.05 11.68 26.76
N ALA A 423 17.28 12.03 25.49
CA ALA A 423 18.31 12.99 25.10
C ALA A 423 18.00 14.43 25.58
N LEU A 424 16.74 14.87 25.46
CA LEU A 424 16.30 16.18 25.95
C LEU A 424 16.21 16.25 27.49
N GLY A 425 15.90 15.12 28.13
CA GLY A 425 15.98 14.99 29.59
C GLY A 425 17.41 15.14 30.13
N GLN A 426 18.43 14.77 29.34
CA GLN A 426 19.83 14.96 29.72
C GLN A 426 20.35 16.38 29.48
N GLN A 427 19.83 17.12 28.49
CA GLN A 427 20.19 18.53 28.28
C GLN A 427 19.67 19.44 29.39
N HIS A 428 18.43 19.22 29.85
CA HIS A 428 17.88 19.99 30.99
C HIS A 428 18.60 19.72 32.33
N PHE A 429 19.35 18.62 32.45
CA PHE A 429 20.19 18.34 33.62
C PHE A 429 21.57 18.99 33.56
N ARG A 430 22.02 19.43 32.37
CA ARG A 430 23.33 20.08 32.17
C ARG A 430 23.26 21.61 32.23
N ASP A 431 22.12 22.20 31.89
CA ASP A 431 21.93 23.67 31.94
C ASP A 431 21.37 24.16 33.28
N GLY A 432 21.31 23.28 34.29
CA GLY A 432 20.72 23.51 35.60
C GLY A 432 21.67 23.30 36.78
N PHE A 433 22.97 23.55 36.61
CA PHE A 433 23.95 23.64 37.70
C PHE A 433 24.90 24.82 37.52
#